data_AF-A0A2E8HUI4-F1
#
_entry.id   AF-A0A2E8HUI4-F1
#
_cell.length_a   1.000
_cell.length_b   1.000
_cell.length_c   1.000
_cell.angle_alpha   90.00
_cell.angle_beta   90.00
_cell.angle_gamma   90.00
#
_symmetry.space_group_name_H-M   'P 1'
#
loop_
_entity.id
_entity.type
_entity.pdbx_description
1 polymer ?
#
loop_
_entity_poly.entity_id
_entity_poly.type
_entity_poly.pdbx_seq_one_letter_code
_entity_poly.pdbx_strand_id
1 'polypeptide(L)'
;MAFTERQEYKLEIIPPYSIIQCRRADIVEKDGVEVGRTYHRHLRAPGEDVSQDCAELQAVAGSLWTQEVIDAYAANQAANQLEA
;
A
#
# COMPACT_ATOMS: atom_id res chain seq x y z
N MET A 1 -4.99 15.99 -30.50
CA MET A 1 -5.41 16.07 -29.10
C MET A 1 -5.53 14.65 -28.59
N ALA A 2 -4.53 14.23 -27.83
CA ALA A 2 -4.47 12.91 -27.21
C ALA A 2 -4.64 13.05 -25.70
N PHE A 3 -5.47 12.19 -25.12
CA PHE A 3 -5.53 12.00 -23.68
C PHE A 3 -4.81 10.72 -23.33
N THR A 4 -3.93 10.78 -22.33
CA THR A 4 -3.22 9.63 -21.79
C THR A 4 -3.46 9.54 -20.29
N GLU A 5 -3.48 8.32 -19.78
CA GLU A 5 -3.59 8.05 -18.35
C GLU A 5 -2.34 7.32 -17.88
N ARG A 6 -1.82 7.70 -16.70
CA ARG A 6 -0.74 7.00 -16.03
C ARG A 6 -0.98 6.93 -14.53
N GLN A 7 -0.35 5.95 -13.90
CA GLN A 7 -0.45 5.72 -12.47
C GLN A 7 0.90 5.98 -11.80
N GLU A 8 0.88 6.68 -10.67
CA GLU A 8 2.03 6.82 -9.77
C GLU A 8 1.70 6.20 -8.41
N TYR A 9 2.66 5.52 -7.81
CA TYR A 9 2.52 4.93 -6.48
C TYR A 9 3.47 5.59 -5.49
N LYS A 10 2.98 5.82 -4.27
CA LYS A 10 3.79 6.21 -3.12
C LYS A 10 3.47 5.29 -1.96
N LEU A 11 4.52 4.73 -1.36
CA LEU A 11 4.43 3.88 -0.19
C LEU A 11 4.88 4.63 1.06
N GLU A 12 4.24 4.33 2.18
CA GLU A 12 4.65 4.74 3.52
C GLU A 12 4.61 3.51 4.44
N ILE A 13 5.70 3.29 5.18
CA ILE A 13 5.85 2.17 6.11
C ILE A 13 5.58 2.67 7.51
N ILE A 14 4.48 2.19 8.09
CA ILE A 14 3.93 2.68 9.35
C ILE A 14 4.39 1.73 10.48
N PRO A 15 5.16 2.23 11.47
CA PRO A 15 5.54 1.45 12.64
C PRO A 15 4.34 1.21 13.57
N PRO A 16 4.38 0.21 14.48
CA PRO A 16 5.53 -0.64 14.76
C PRO A 16 5.62 -1.91 13.88
N TYR A 17 4.52 -2.32 13.25
CA TYR A 17 4.44 -3.61 12.56
C TYR A 17 4.72 -3.56 11.06
N SER A 18 5.33 -2.48 10.56
CA SER A 18 5.57 -2.29 9.12
C SER A 18 4.28 -2.42 8.28
N ILE A 19 3.19 -1.81 8.76
CA ILE A 19 1.95 -1.68 7.97
C ILE A 19 2.27 -0.80 6.76
N ILE A 20 1.87 -1.22 5.57
CA ILE A 20 2.17 -0.50 4.33
C ILE A 20 0.95 0.32 3.94
N GLN A 21 1.09 1.64 3.89
CA GLN A 21 0.11 2.50 3.23
C GLN A 21 0.54 2.74 1.79
N CYS A 22 -0.33 2.42 0.85
CA CYS A 22 -0.14 2.72 -0.56
C CYS A 22 -1.09 3.82 -1.01
N ARG A 23 -0.53 4.85 -1.65
CA ARG A 23 -1.29 5.85 -2.38
C ARG A 23 -1.03 5.70 -3.87
N ARG A 24 -2.10 5.42 -4.63
CA ARG A 24 -2.12 5.50 -6.09
C ARG A 24 -2.62 6.88 -6.52
N ALA A 25 -1.91 7.52 -7.43
CA ALA A 25 -2.37 8.71 -8.14
C ALA A 25 -2.69 8.33 -9.59
N ASP A 26 -3.95 8.51 -9.99
CA ASP A 26 -4.39 8.36 -11.37
C ASP A 26 -4.30 9.75 -12.03
N ILE A 27 -3.46 9.88 -13.05
CA ILE A 27 -3.09 11.15 -13.69
C ILE A 27 -3.56 11.14 -15.14
N VAL A 28 -4.32 12.16 -15.53
CA VAL A 28 -4.79 12.38 -16.90
C VAL A 28 -3.96 13.50 -17.53
N GLU A 29 -3.39 13.24 -18.69
CA GLU A 29 -2.60 14.20 -19.45
C GLU A 29 -3.30 14.52 -20.78
N LYS A 30 -3.26 15.79 -21.19
CA LYS A 30 -3.69 16.26 -22.51
C LYS A 30 -2.46 16.75 -23.28
N ASP A 31 -2.12 16.06 -24.36
CA ASP A 31 -0.94 16.35 -25.18
C ASP A 31 0.35 16.48 -24.32
N GLY A 32 0.50 15.58 -23.32
CA GLY A 32 1.65 15.52 -22.41
C GLY A 32 1.59 16.47 -21.21
N VAL A 33 0.54 17.28 -21.07
CA VAL A 33 0.35 18.18 -19.92
C VAL A 33 -0.68 17.60 -18.97
N GLU A 34 -0.33 17.46 -17.70
CA GLU A 34 -1.27 17.02 -16.65
C GLU A 34 -2.47 17.97 -16.56
N VAL A 35 -3.69 17.42 -16.71
CA VAL A 35 -4.96 18.16 -16.63
C VAL A 35 -5.84 17.68 -15.48
N GLY A 36 -5.55 16.53 -14.89
CA GLY A 36 -6.30 15.99 -13.77
C GLY A 36 -5.51 14.97 -12.98
N ARG A 37 -5.77 14.91 -11.67
CA ARG A 37 -5.14 13.97 -10.74
C ARG A 37 -6.12 13.56 -9.65
N THR A 38 -6.30 12.26 -9.46
CA THR A 38 -7.13 11.66 -8.41
C THR A 38 -6.30 10.74 -7.54
N TYR A 39 -6.60 10.67 -6.24
CA TYR A 39 -5.85 9.85 -5.28
C TYR A 39 -6.72 8.75 -4.68
N HIS A 40 -6.16 7.54 -4.65
CA HIS A 40 -6.71 6.38 -3.94
C HIS A 40 -5.70 5.92 -2.90
N ARG A 41 -6.17 5.57 -1.71
CA ARG A 41 -5.33 5.06 -0.62
C ARG A 41 -5.91 3.77 -0.08
N HIS A 42 -5.03 2.83 0.23
CA HIS A 42 -5.35 1.63 0.98
C HIS A 42 -4.18 1.26 1.90
N LEU A 43 -4.47 0.41 2.87
CA LEU A 43 -3.51 -0.14 3.81
C LEU A 43 -3.39 -1.64 3.56
N ARG A 44 -2.20 -2.17 3.82
CA ARG A 44 -1.92 -3.60 3.89
C ARG A 44 -1.18 -3.90 5.17
N ALA A 45 -1.70 -4.85 5.94
CA ALA A 45 -1.09 -5.28 7.20
C ALA A 45 -0.25 -6.56 7.02
N PRO A 46 0.73 -6.83 7.90
CA PRO A 46 1.56 -8.02 7.82
C PRO A 46 0.75 -9.31 7.69
N GLY A 47 1.10 -10.11 6.67
CA GLY A 47 0.48 -11.41 6.40
C GLY A 47 -0.75 -11.36 5.49
N GLU A 48 -1.20 -10.17 5.06
CA GLU A 48 -2.24 -10.06 4.03
C GLU A 48 -1.75 -10.50 2.64
N ASP A 49 -2.68 -10.95 1.79
CA ASP A 49 -2.38 -11.18 0.37
C ASP A 49 -2.25 -9.84 -0.38
N VAL A 50 -1.06 -9.64 -0.96
CA VAL A 50 -0.69 -8.44 -1.73
C VAL A 50 -0.53 -8.72 -3.23
N SER A 51 -0.93 -9.92 -3.70
CA SER A 51 -0.75 -10.35 -5.10
C SER A 51 -1.42 -9.42 -6.13
N GLN A 52 -2.44 -8.66 -5.70
CA GLN A 52 -3.19 -7.72 -6.54
C GLN A 52 -2.72 -6.26 -6.41
N ASP A 53 -1.72 -5.97 -5.57
CA ASP A 53 -1.19 -4.62 -5.38
C ASP A 53 -0.03 -4.31 -6.36
N CYS A 54 0.48 -3.08 -6.35
CA CYS A 54 1.59 -2.69 -7.23
C CYS A 54 2.90 -3.43 -6.89
N ALA A 55 3.78 -3.56 -7.87
CA ALA A 55 5.03 -4.32 -7.72
C ALA A 55 5.93 -3.79 -6.59
N GLU A 56 5.94 -2.47 -6.37
CA GLU A 56 6.68 -1.85 -5.27
C GLU A 56 6.13 -2.29 -3.91
N LEU A 57 4.80 -2.37 -3.76
CA LEU A 57 4.19 -2.82 -2.51
C LEU A 57 4.53 -4.29 -2.27
N GLN A 58 4.41 -5.13 -3.30
CA GLN A 58 4.74 -6.56 -3.21
C GLN A 58 6.20 -6.77 -2.79
N ALA A 59 7.14 -6.02 -3.39
CA ALA A 59 8.56 -6.10 -3.05
C ALA A 59 8.84 -5.65 -1.62
N VAL A 60 8.22 -4.56 -1.16
CA VAL A 60 8.40 -4.08 0.20
C VAL A 60 7.77 -5.01 1.24
N ALA A 61 6.56 -5.53 0.98
CA ALA A 61 5.92 -6.53 1.82
C ALA A 61 6.79 -7.79 1.95
N GLY A 62 7.29 -8.33 0.83
CA GLY A 62 8.17 -9.50 0.82
C GLY A 62 9.51 -9.27 1.53
N SER A 63 9.97 -8.02 1.63
CA SER A 63 11.21 -7.68 2.34
C SER A 63 11.02 -7.40 3.83
N LEU A 64 9.89 -6.81 4.23
CA LEU A 64 9.69 -6.31 5.60
C LEU A 64 8.84 -7.24 6.48
N TRP A 65 7.93 -8.02 5.90
CA TRP A 65 7.06 -8.91 6.66
C TRP A 65 7.75 -10.26 6.89
N THR A 66 8.76 -10.24 7.76
CA THR A 66 9.34 -11.48 8.30
C THR A 66 8.29 -12.24 9.10
N GLN A 67 8.52 -13.53 9.33
CA GLN A 67 7.64 -14.33 10.18
C GLN A 67 7.47 -13.70 11.57
N GLU A 68 8.53 -13.11 12.13
CA GLU A 68 8.48 -12.45 13.45
C GLU A 68 7.55 -11.23 13.44
N VAL A 69 7.56 -10.43 12.37
CA VAL A 69 6.67 -9.26 12.23
C VAL A 69 5.22 -9.69 12.05
N ILE A 70 4.98 -10.74 11.26
CA ILE A 70 3.64 -11.30 11.05
C ILE A 70 3.08 -11.84 12.36
N ASP A 71 3.87 -12.63 13.09
CA ASP A 71 3.47 -13.21 14.37
C ASP A 71 3.21 -12.13 15.43
N ALA A 72 4.07 -11.10 15.49
CA ALA A 72 3.89 -9.96 16.39
C ALA A 72 2.60 -9.18 16.09
N TYR A 73 2.28 -8.95 14.82
CA TYR A 73 1.04 -8.29 14.43
C TYR A 73 -0.19 -9.13 14.77
N ALA A 74 -0.16 -10.44 14.48
CA ALA A 74 -1.24 -11.36 14.82
C ALA A 74 -1.50 -11.42 16.33
N ALA A 75 -0.44 -11.46 17.15
CA ALA A 75 -0.55 -11.41 18.61
C ALA A 75 -1.17 -10.10 19.11
N ASN A 76 -0.79 -8.96 18.52
CA ASN A 76 -1.37 -7.65 18.82
C ASN A 76 -2.87 -7.59 18.48
N GLN A 77 -3.25 -8.12 17.31
CA GLN A 77 -4.66 -8.17 16.91
C GLN A 77 -5.50 -9.06 17.86
N ALA A 78 -4.96 -10.21 18.27
CA ALA A 78 -5.62 -11.08 19.23
C ALA A 78 -5.78 -10.42 20.61
N ALA A 79 -4.75 -9.71 21.09
CA ALA A 79 -4.83 -8.96 22.34
C ALA A 79 -5.91 -7.88 22.28
N ASN A 80 -5.93 -7.08 21.21
CA ASN A 80 -6.95 -6.03 21.01
C ASN A 80 -8.38 -6.59 20.95
N GLN A 81 -8.57 -7.81 20.40
CA GLN A 81 -9.89 -8.44 20.32
C GLN A 81 -10.38 -8.98 21.67
N LEU A 82 -9.48 -9.34 22.58
CA LEU A 82 -9.82 -9.80 23.94
C LEU A 82 -10.19 -8.66 24.88
N GLU A 83 -9.75 -7.44 24.57
CA GLU A 83 -10.02 -6.22 25.36
C GLU A 83 -11.31 -5.49 24.95
N ALA A 84 -11.95 -5.91 23.85
CA ALA A 84 -13.17 -5.34 23.29
C ALA A 84 -14.43 -6.13 23.71
#